data_AF-A0A967EP77-F1
#
_entry.id   AF-A0A967EP77-F1
#
_cell.length_a   1.000
_cell.length_b   1.000
_cell.length_c   1.000
_cell.angle_alpha   90.00
_cell.angle_beta   90.00
_cell.angle_gamma   90.00
#
_symmetry.space_group_name_H-M   'P 1'
#
loop_
_entity.id
_entity.type
_entity.pdbx_description
1 polymer ?
#
loop_
_entity_poly.entity_id
_entity_poly.type
_entity_poly.pdbx_seq_one_letter_code
_entity_poly.pdbx_strand_id
1 'polypeptide(L)'
;QLAEQRVEADRAISALESALAIDGGKYLDKSEHKALLDCMQSLEEIKEKGDADTIKQTINKLNELSEPFAARRMNASIQDAMAGHNINEFSE
;
A
#
# COMPACT_ATOMS: atom_id res chain seq x y z
N GLN A 1 8.14 20.79 8.35
CA GLN A 1 8.23 19.41 8.86
C GLN A 1 6.88 18.83 9.30
N LEU A 2 6.18 19.31 10.33
CA LEU A 2 4.88 18.70 10.73
C LEU A 2 3.84 18.68 9.60
N ALA A 3 3.58 19.81 8.94
CA ALA A 3 2.67 19.87 7.81
C ALA A 3 3.08 18.96 6.63
N GLU A 4 4.39 18.84 6.37
CA GLU A 4 4.92 17.94 5.32
C GLU A 4 4.67 16.47 5.69
N GLN A 5 4.86 16.08 6.95
CA GLN A 5 4.60 14.72 7.41
C GLN A 5 3.10 14.38 7.35
N ARG A 6 2.21 15.35 7.61
CA ARG A 6 0.77 15.15 7.46
C ARG A 6 0.37 14.88 6.01
N VAL A 7 0.88 15.68 5.08
CA VAL A 7 0.66 15.47 3.64
C VAL A 7 1.22 14.12 3.18
N GLU A 8 2.38 13.71 3.70
CA GLU A 8 2.96 12.41 3.38
C GLU A 8 2.13 11.24 3.94
N ALA A 9 1.57 11.40 5.15
CA ALA A 9 0.65 10.42 5.72
C ALA A 9 -0.60 10.24 4.83
N ASP A 10 -1.23 11.33 4.39
CA ASP A 10 -2.39 11.29 3.50
C ASP A 10 -2.08 10.55 2.18
N ARG A 11 -0.90 10.81 1.61
CA ARG A 11 -0.44 10.14 0.39
C ARG A 11 -0.23 8.66 0.60
N ALA A 12 0.43 8.27 1.69
CA ALA A 12 0.68 6.86 2.01
C ALA A 12 -0.63 6.09 2.20
N ILE A 13 -1.59 6.67 2.94
CA ILE A 13 -2.92 6.08 3.15
C ILE A 13 -3.64 5.93 1.81
N SER A 14 -3.78 7.00 1.03
CA SER A 14 -4.52 6.98 -0.23
C SER A 14 -3.93 5.99 -1.26
N ALA A 15 -2.59 5.90 -1.33
CA ALA A 15 -1.91 4.94 -2.19
C ALA A 15 -2.20 3.49 -1.77
N LEU A 16 -2.18 3.20 -0.47
CA LEU A 16 -2.46 1.86 0.04
C LEU A 16 -3.95 1.50 -0.07
N GLU A 17 -4.88 2.43 0.16
CA GLU A 17 -6.31 2.22 -0.09
C GLU A 17 -6.57 1.81 -1.53
N SER A 18 -5.98 2.54 -2.48
CA SER A 18 -6.12 2.25 -3.91
C SER A 18 -5.55 0.87 -4.24
N ALA A 19 -4.41 0.50 -3.65
CA ALA A 19 -3.81 -0.81 -3.81
C ALA A 19 -4.69 -1.95 -3.27
N LEU A 20 -5.21 -1.78 -2.05
CA LEU A 20 -6.08 -2.74 -1.38
C LEU A 20 -7.39 -2.95 -2.13
N ALA A 21 -7.97 -1.89 -2.69
CA ALA A 21 -9.20 -1.98 -3.48
C ALA A 21 -9.05 -2.85 -4.74
N ILE A 22 -7.88 -2.81 -5.40
CA ILE A 22 -7.63 -3.54 -6.65
C ILE A 22 -7.20 -4.99 -6.34
N ASP A 23 -6.28 -5.15 -5.39
CA ASP A 23 -5.49 -6.36 -5.24
C ASP A 23 -5.55 -6.99 -3.84
N GLY A 24 -6.12 -6.29 -2.86
CA GLY A 24 -6.12 -6.70 -1.46
C GLY A 24 -6.81 -8.05 -1.26
N GLY A 25 -7.93 -8.30 -1.94
CA GLY A 25 -8.62 -9.60 -1.88
C GLY A 25 -7.88 -10.78 -2.53
N LYS A 26 -6.86 -10.51 -3.36
CA LYS A 26 -6.10 -11.53 -4.10
C LYS A 26 -4.79 -11.89 -3.43
N TYR A 27 -4.08 -10.90 -2.91
CA TYR A 27 -2.71 -11.07 -2.42
C TYR A 27 -2.55 -10.89 -0.92
N LEU A 28 -3.63 -10.76 -0.16
CA LEU A 28 -3.58 -10.70 1.30
C LEU A 28 -4.51 -11.74 1.93
N ASP A 29 -4.08 -12.30 3.04
CA ASP A 29 -4.99 -13.00 3.93
C ASP A 29 -5.78 -12.02 4.82
N LYS A 30 -6.76 -12.53 5.57
CA LYS A 30 -7.62 -11.72 6.44
C LYS A 30 -6.84 -11.02 7.56
N SER A 31 -5.76 -11.62 8.05
CA SER A 31 -4.93 -11.07 9.12
C SER A 31 -4.04 -9.95 8.59
N GLU A 32 -3.38 -10.16 7.46
CA GLU A 32 -2.57 -9.15 6.78
C GLU A 32 -3.42 -7.94 6.37
N HIS A 33 -4.60 -8.20 5.77
CA HIS A 33 -5.53 -7.15 5.38
C HIS A 33 -6.00 -6.35 6.58
N LYS A 34 -6.36 -7.01 7.68
CA LYS A 34 -6.77 -6.33 8.91
C LYS A 34 -5.62 -5.50 9.50
N ALA A 35 -4.41 -6.05 9.56
CA ALA A 35 -3.25 -5.35 10.10
C ALA A 35 -2.95 -4.06 9.34
N LEU A 36 -3.07 -4.07 8.01
CA LEU A 36 -2.90 -2.87 7.18
C LEU A 36 -3.98 -1.83 7.48
N LEU A 37 -5.25 -2.23 7.54
CA LEU A 37 -6.35 -1.32 7.89
C LEU A 37 -6.18 -0.70 9.28
N ASP A 38 -5.83 -1.52 10.28
CA ASP A 38 -5.61 -1.06 11.65
C ASP A 38 -4.43 -0.05 11.70
N CYS A 39 -3.37 -0.29 10.92
CA CYS A 39 -2.23 0.63 10.84
C CYS A 39 -2.59 1.94 10.13
N MET A 40 -3.41 1.90 9.08
CA MET A 40 -3.89 3.10 8.38
C MET A 40 -4.79 3.94 9.29
N GLN A 41 -5.68 3.31 10.05
CA GLN A 41 -6.51 4.00 11.03
C GLN A 41 -5.64 4.65 12.12
N SER A 42 -4.62 3.93 12.61
CA SER A 42 -3.67 4.52 13.57
C SER A 42 -2.92 5.72 12.99
N LEU A 43 -2.56 5.67 11.71
CA LEU A 43 -1.87 6.78 11.03
C LEU A 43 -2.80 8.00 10.87
N GLU A 44 -4.08 7.80 10.55
CA GLU A 44 -5.10 8.87 10.54
C GLU A 44 -5.19 9.57 11.91
N GLU A 45 -5.28 8.80 12.99
CA GLU A 45 -5.38 9.36 14.34
C GLU A 45 -4.10 10.13 14.75
N ILE A 46 -2.93 9.59 14.42
CA ILE A 46 -1.63 10.19 14.73
C ILE A 46 -1.37 11.43 13.87
N LYS A 47 -1.81 11.45 12.61
CA LYS A 47 -1.72 12.61 11.73
C LYS A 47 -2.40 13.85 12.36
N GLU A 48 -3.57 13.64 12.97
CA GLU A 48 -4.35 14.71 13.59
C GLU A 48 -3.75 15.18 14.94
N LYS A 49 -3.31 14.23 15.78
CA LYS A 49 -2.98 14.50 17.20
C LYS A 49 -1.48 14.48 17.53
N GLY A 50 -0.66 13.89 16.67
CA GLY A 50 0.76 13.63 16.88
C GLY A 50 1.69 14.73 16.37
N ASP A 51 2.98 14.56 16.65
CA ASP A 51 4.07 15.39 16.15
C ASP A 51 4.71 14.79 14.88
N ALA A 52 5.66 15.52 14.30
CA ALA A 52 6.26 15.15 13.02
C ALA A 52 7.01 13.80 13.10
N ASP A 53 7.69 13.52 14.21
CA ASP A 53 8.43 12.28 14.40
C ASP A 53 7.51 11.08 14.56
N THR A 54 6.42 11.22 15.33
CA THR A 54 5.44 10.15 15.52
C THR A 54 4.72 9.81 14.22
N ILE A 55 4.37 10.83 13.43
CA ILE A 55 3.77 10.62 12.10
C ILE A 55 4.76 9.87 11.19
N LYS A 56 6.01 10.33 11.14
CA LYS A 56 7.05 9.70 10.32
C LYS A 56 7.30 8.23 10.69
N GLN A 57 7.37 7.93 11.99
CA GLN A 57 7.52 6.56 12.48
C GLN A 57 6.34 5.68 12.07
N THR A 58 5.12 6.22 12.12
CA THR A 58 3.91 5.48 11.76
C THR A 58 3.83 5.25 10.25
N ILE A 59 4.25 6.22 9.42
CA ILE A 59 4.41 6.03 7.97
C ILE A 59 5.40 4.90 7.68
N ASN A 60 6.56 4.89 8.34
CA ASN A 60 7.56 3.83 8.15
C ASN A 60 7.00 2.46 8.51
N LYS A 61 6.26 2.37 9.62
CA LYS A 61 5.59 1.12 10.03
C LYS A 61 4.57 0.65 9.00
N LEU A 62 3.79 1.58 8.43
CA LEU A 62 2.84 1.26 7.36
C LEU A 62 3.56 0.74 6.11
N ASN A 63 4.69 1.35 5.74
CA ASN A 63 5.51 0.93 4.61
C ASN A 63 6.07 -0.48 4.81
N GLU A 64 6.66 -0.77 5.98
CA GLU A 64 7.17 -2.11 6.33
C GLU A 64 6.05 -3.16 6.29
N LEU A 65 4.87 -2.83 6.83
CA LEU A 65 3.74 -3.75 6.86
C LEU A 65 3.16 -4.03 5.46
N SER A 66 3.23 -3.05 4.56
CA SER A 66 2.71 -3.15 3.18
C SER A 66 3.73 -3.72 2.18
N GLU A 67 5.01 -3.83 2.55
CA GLU A 67 6.07 -4.34 1.67
C GLU A 67 5.78 -5.74 1.09
N PRO A 68 5.33 -6.74 1.88
CA PRO A 68 4.99 -8.06 1.32
C PRO A 68 3.86 -7.99 0.30
N PHE A 69 2.88 -7.12 0.51
CA PHE A 69 1.77 -6.91 -0.42
C PHE A 69 2.25 -6.26 -1.72
N ALA A 70 3.07 -5.22 -1.63
CA ALA A 70 3.67 -4.56 -2.79
C ALA A 70 4.49 -5.54 -3.63
N ALA A 71 5.31 -6.39 -2.99
CA ALA A 71 6.09 -7.42 -3.67
C ALA A 71 5.20 -8.41 -4.44
N ARG A 72 4.10 -8.89 -3.83
CA ARG A 72 3.14 -9.78 -4.50
C ARG A 72 2.46 -9.12 -5.71
N ARG A 73 2.05 -7.86 -5.60
CA ARG A 73 1.46 -7.07 -6.71
C ARG A 73 2.44 -6.87 -7.86
N MET A 74 3.70 -6.59 -7.55
CA MET A 74 4.75 -6.42 -8.55
C MET A 74 5.02 -7.72 -9.29
N ASN A 75 5.12 -8.84 -8.57
CA ASN A 75 5.30 -10.16 -9.17
C ASN A 75 4.17 -10.51 -10.13
N ALA A 76 2.91 -10.27 -9.74
CA ALA A 76 1.76 -10.48 -10.60
C ALA A 76 1.80 -9.58 -11.85
N SER A 77 2.12 -8.29 -11.69
CA SER A 77 2.21 -7.35 -12.80
C SER A 77 3.29 -7.76 -13.82
N ILE A 78 4.43 -8.29 -13.35
CA ILE A 78 5.49 -8.81 -14.21
C ILE A 78 5.02 -10.06 -14.96
N GLN A 79 4.35 -10.99 -14.26
CA GLN A 79 3.81 -12.21 -14.89
C GLN A 79 2.78 -11.88 -15.97
N ASP A 80 1.86 -10.95 -15.69
CA ASP A 80 0.85 -10.51 -16.65
C ASP A 80 1.48 -9.84 -17.87
N ALA A 81 2.51 -9.00 -17.68
CA ALA A 81 3.23 -8.38 -18.77
C ALA A 81 3.98 -9.40 -19.65
N MET A 82 4.58 -10.43 -19.04
CA MET A 82 5.22 -11.52 -19.78
C MET A 82 4.22 -12.42 -20.51
N ALA A 83 3.04 -12.66 -19.92
CA ALA A 83 1.97 -13.41 -20.57
C ALA A 83 1.34 -12.63 -21.73
N GLY A 84 1.14 -11.31 -21.57
CA GLY A 84 0.59 -10.43 -22.60
C GLY A 84 1.49 -10.30 -23.84
N HIS A 85 2.81 -10.36 -23.68
CA HIS A 85 3.73 -10.39 -24.82
C HIS A 85 3.59 -11.68 -25.65
N ASN A 86 3.24 -12.82 -25.04
CA ASN A 86 2.99 -14.07 -25.79
C ASN A 86 1.60 -14.08 -26.47
N ILE A 87 0.62 -13.35 -25.93
CA ILE A 87 -0.75 -13.32 -26.48
C ILE A 87 -0.86 -12.32 -27.65
N ASN A 88 0.05 -11.34 -27.75
CA ASN A 88 0.05 -10.37 -28.85
C ASN A 88 0.68 -10.89 -30.16
N GLU A 89 0.98 -12.19 -30.28
CA GLU A 89 1.36 -12.83 -31.56
C GLU A 89 0.18 -13.48 -32.31
N PHE A 90 -1.06 -13.41 -31.79
CA PHE A 90 -2.24 -13.90 -32.51
C PHE A 90 -3.37 -12.88 -32.49
N SER A 91 -3.29 -11.90 -33.38
CA SER A 91 -4.44 -11.16 -33.92
C SER A 91 -4.05 -10.61 -35.30
N GLU A 92 -4.45 -11.41 -36.31
CA GLU A 92 -4.59 -11.17 -37.77
C GLU A 92 -3.53 -10.36 -38.54
#